data_AF-A0A248TMV3-F1
#
_entry.id   AF-A0A248TMV3-F1
#
_cell.length_a   1.000
_cell.length_b   1.000
_cell.length_c   1.000
_cell.angle_alpha   90.00
_cell.angle_beta   90.00
_cell.angle_gamma   90.00
#
_symmetry.space_group_name_H-M   'P 1'
#
loop_
_entity.id
_entity.type
_entity.pdbx_description
1 polymer ?
#
loop_
_entity_poly.entity_id
_entity_poly.type
_entity_poly.pdbx_seq_one_letter_code
_entity_poly.pdbx_strand_id
1 'polypeptide(L)'
;MSDQWLTWARKIQAIAQSGLAFSKDIYDIERYEQLKELSAEIIGEYSGQTMDEIVAVLSNESGYQTPKIDVRGVVFRKKQILLVN
;
A
#
# COMPACT_ATOMS: atom_id res chain seq x y z
N MET A 1 8.25 -16.65 -8.72
CA MET A 1 7.35 -15.98 -9.69
C MET A 1 7.05 -14.61 -9.11
N SER A 2 7.06 -13.53 -9.91
CA SER A 2 6.61 -12.24 -9.36
C SER A 2 5.17 -12.40 -8.90
N ASP A 3 4.86 -11.98 -7.68
CA ASP A 3 3.51 -11.97 -7.11
C ASP A 3 2.63 -10.95 -7.85
N GLN A 4 2.26 -11.30 -9.08
CA GLN A 4 1.52 -10.44 -9.98
C GLN A 4 0.14 -10.11 -9.39
N TRP A 5 -0.42 -11.04 -8.63
CA TRP A 5 -1.61 -10.86 -7.81
C TRP A 5 -1.43 -9.71 -6.79
N LEU A 6 -0.28 -9.63 -6.10
CA LEU A 6 0.01 -8.58 -5.12
C LEU A 6 0.16 -7.22 -5.79
N THR A 7 0.75 -7.21 -7.00
CA THR A 7 0.83 -6.00 -7.81
C THR A 7 -0.55 -5.49 -8.21
N TRP A 8 -1.46 -6.38 -8.59
CA TRP A 8 -2.85 -6.04 -8.91
C TRP A 8 -3.62 -5.56 -7.67
N ALA A 9 -3.52 -6.28 -6.56
CA ALA A 9 -4.20 -5.91 -5.31
C ALA A 9 -3.78 -4.52 -4.82
N ARG A 10 -2.47 -4.21 -4.85
CA ARG A 10 -1.95 -2.88 -4.52
C ARG A 10 -2.45 -1.79 -5.49
N LYS A 11 -2.58 -2.11 -6.78
CA LYS A 11 -3.10 -1.16 -7.76
C LYS A 11 -4.58 -0.86 -7.53
N ILE A 12 -5.39 -1.88 -7.20
CA ILE A 12 -6.80 -1.71 -6.84
C ILE A 12 -6.92 -0.84 -5.58
N GLN A 13 -6.16 -1.15 -4.53
CA GLN A 13 -6.13 -0.37 -3.29
C GLN A 13 -5.80 1.10 -3.54
N ALA A 14 -4.79 1.40 -4.36
CA ALA A 14 -4.39 2.77 -4.66
C ALA A 14 -5.48 3.56 -5.42
N ILE A 15 -6.20 2.90 -6.34
CA ILE A 15 -7.33 3.50 -7.06
C ILE A 15 -8.49 3.77 -6.09
N ALA A 16 -8.84 2.79 -5.26
CA ALA A 16 -9.91 2.90 -4.27
C ALA A 16 -9.64 4.06 -3.30
N GLN A 17 -8.42 4.15 -2.76
CA GLN A 17 -8.02 5.21 -1.84
C GLN A 17 -8.05 6.60 -2.51
N SER A 18 -7.60 6.70 -3.77
CA SER A 18 -7.70 7.95 -4.53
C SER A 18 -9.16 8.36 -4.74
N GLY A 19 -10.02 7.40 -5.06
CA GLY A 19 -11.45 7.60 -5.22
C GLY A 19 -12.13 8.10 -3.95
N LEU A 20 -11.85 7.45 -2.80
CA LEU A 20 -12.37 7.87 -1.48
C LEU A 20 -11.87 9.26 -1.07
N ALA A 21 -10.66 9.63 -1.46
CA ALA A 21 -10.09 10.93 -1.12
C ALA A 21 -10.70 12.10 -1.92
N PHE A 22 -11.14 11.87 -3.16
CA PHE A 22 -11.55 12.94 -4.07
C PHE A 22 -13.01 12.91 -4.52
N SER A 23 -13.69 11.76 -4.42
CA SER A 23 -15.08 11.65 -4.82
C SER A 23 -16.01 12.38 -3.84
N LYS A 24 -17.07 12.98 -4.39
CA LYS A 24 -18.16 13.61 -3.65
C LYS A 24 -19.51 12.94 -3.89
N ASP A 25 -19.55 11.98 -4.81
CA ASP A 25 -20.75 11.22 -5.14
C ASP A 25 -20.85 10.00 -4.21
N ILE A 26 -22.02 9.83 -3.59
CA ILE A 26 -22.24 8.78 -2.58
C ILE A 26 -22.13 7.37 -3.16
N TYR A 27 -22.49 7.18 -4.43
CA TYR A 27 -22.44 5.87 -5.09
C TYR A 27 -21.01 5.55 -5.51
N ASP A 28 -20.24 6.55 -5.92
CA ASP A 28 -18.81 6.35 -6.18
C ASP A 28 -18.04 6.03 -4.91
N ILE A 29 -18.35 6.70 -3.80
CA ILE A 29 -17.75 6.40 -2.49
C ILE A 29 -18.03 4.94 -2.10
N GLU A 30 -19.28 4.47 -2.24
CA GLU A 30 -19.64 3.08 -1.95
C GLU A 30 -18.85 2.09 -2.84
N ARG A 31 -18.71 2.37 -4.14
CA ARG A 31 -17.90 1.55 -5.06
C ARG A 31 -16.43 1.49 -4.64
N TYR A 32 -15.87 2.62 -4.20
CA TYR A 32 -14.48 2.65 -3.75
C TYR A 32 -14.27 1.93 -2.42
N GLU A 33 -15.25 1.96 -1.50
CA GLU A 33 -15.22 1.13 -0.29
C GLU A 33 -15.22 -0.37 -0.66
N GLN A 34 -16.09 -0.80 -1.57
CA GLN A 34 -16.11 -2.19 -2.06
C GLN A 34 -14.79 -2.61 -2.70
N LEU A 35 -14.16 -1.73 -3.50
CA LEU A 35 -12.84 -2.00 -4.09
C LEU A 35 -11.74 -2.12 -3.04
N LYS A 36 -11.80 -1.31 -1.97
CA LYS A 36 -10.86 -1.34 -0.84
C LYS A 36 -10.97 -2.67 -0.09
N GLU A 37 -12.19 -3.13 0.18
CA GLU A 37 -12.46 -4.42 0.82
C GLU A 37 -11.94 -5.58 -0.05
N LEU A 38 -12.24 -5.56 -1.35
CA LEU A 38 -11.78 -6.60 -2.27
C LEU A 38 -10.24 -6.69 -2.35
N SER A 39 -9.53 -5.57 -2.39
CA SER A 39 -8.06 -5.61 -2.37
C SER A 39 -7.50 -6.16 -1.07
N ALA A 40 -8.15 -5.88 0.07
CA ALA A 40 -7.74 -6.44 1.36
C ALA A 40 -7.98 -7.95 1.41
N GLU A 41 -9.10 -8.44 0.87
CA GLU A 41 -9.43 -9.87 0.78
C GLU A 41 -8.39 -10.62 -0.08
N ILE A 42 -8.05 -10.07 -1.26
CA ILE A 42 -7.01 -10.65 -2.13
C ILE A 42 -5.66 -10.72 -1.41
N ILE A 43 -5.31 -9.71 -0.60
CA ILE A 43 -4.06 -9.76 0.15
C ILE A 43 -4.12 -10.82 1.24
N GLY A 44 -5.24 -10.93 1.95
CA GLY A 44 -5.43 -11.91 3.04
C GLY A 44 -5.29 -13.34 2.57
N GLU A 45 -5.98 -13.66 1.48
CA GLU A 45 -6.00 -15.02 0.92
C GLU A 45 -4.60 -15.52 0.57
N TYR A 46 -3.74 -14.65 0.03
CA TYR A 46 -2.42 -15.06 -0.47
C TYR A 46 -1.26 -14.79 0.50
N SER A 47 -1.43 -13.96 1.53
CA SER A 47 -0.39 -13.71 2.54
C SER A 47 -0.52 -14.56 3.80
N GLY A 48 -1.63 -15.27 3.99
CA GLY A 48 -1.91 -16.02 5.22
C GLY A 48 -2.05 -15.11 6.45
N GLN A 49 -2.29 -13.82 6.24
CA GLN A 49 -2.50 -12.80 7.28
C GLN A 49 -4.00 -12.58 7.43
N THR A 50 -4.43 -12.14 8.61
CA THR A 50 -5.83 -11.81 8.83
C THR A 50 -6.22 -10.53 8.12
N MET A 51 -7.50 -10.41 7.76
CA MET A 51 -8.05 -9.19 7.17
C MET A 51 -7.77 -7.96 8.04
N ASP A 52 -7.88 -8.08 9.36
CA ASP A 52 -7.64 -7.00 10.31
C ASP A 52 -6.19 -6.51 10.29
N GLU A 53 -5.21 -7.41 10.19
CA GLU A 53 -3.78 -7.06 10.07
C GLU A 53 -3.49 -6.32 8.77
N ILE A 54 -4.14 -6.72 7.68
CA ILE A 54 -3.98 -6.09 6.37
C ILE A 54 -4.64 -4.73 6.34
N VAL A 55 -5.87 -4.61 6.83
CA VAL A 55 -6.57 -3.33 6.94
C VAL A 55 -5.77 -2.39 7.83
N ALA A 56 -5.17 -2.84 8.92
CA ALA A 56 -4.31 -2.00 9.77
C ALA A 56 -3.06 -1.49 9.01
N VAL A 57 -2.41 -2.33 8.21
CA VAL A 57 -1.24 -1.93 7.41
C VAL A 57 -1.63 -0.96 6.28
N LEU A 58 -2.76 -1.18 5.64
CA LEU A 58 -3.23 -0.38 4.50
C LEU A 58 -3.92 0.92 4.90
N SER A 59 -4.58 0.95 6.06
CA SER A 59 -5.33 2.12 6.57
C SER A 59 -4.43 3.12 7.29
N ASN A 60 -3.15 2.80 7.49
CA ASN A 60 -2.19 3.70 8.14
C ASN A 60 -1.79 4.90 7.26
N GLU A 61 -2.35 5.00 6.05
CA GLU A 61 -2.15 6.12 5.13
C GLU A 61 -3.49 6.81 4.87
N SER A 62 -3.63 8.05 5.37
CA SER A 62 -4.75 8.93 5.01
C SER A 62 -4.33 9.86 3.87
N GLY A 63 -5.18 10.02 2.85
CA GLY A 63 -4.87 10.81 1.65
C GLY A 63 -4.31 10.00 0.47
N TYR A 64 -3.66 10.67 -0.48
CA TYR A 64 -3.13 10.05 -1.71
C TYR A 64 -1.82 9.30 -1.46
N GLN A 65 -1.73 8.03 -1.87
CA GLN A 65 -0.49 7.26 -1.73
C GLN A 65 0.59 7.79 -2.68
N THR A 66 1.62 8.42 -2.11
CA THR A 66 2.88 8.69 -2.80
C THR A 66 3.91 7.59 -2.46
N PRO A 67 4.89 7.29 -3.34
CA PRO A 67 5.98 6.38 -2.98
C PRO A 67 6.61 6.76 -1.64
N LYS A 68 6.80 5.80 -0.73
CA LYS A 68 7.46 6.05 0.56
C LYS A 68 8.89 6.54 0.31
N ILE A 69 9.28 7.61 0.99
CA ILE A 69 10.64 8.16 0.89
C ILE A 69 11.56 7.37 1.80
N ASP A 70 12.63 6.81 1.24
CA ASP A 70 13.75 6.22 1.98
C ASP A 70 14.99 7.11 1.80
N VAL A 71 15.71 7.37 2.88
CA VAL A 71 16.95 8.18 2.85
C VAL A 71 18.13 7.29 3.22
N ARG A 72 19.11 7.20 2.32
CA ARG A 72 20.38 6.49 2.55
C ARG A 72 21.52 7.50 2.63
N GLY A 73 22.26 7.48 3.72
CA GLY A 73 23.51 8.25 3.87
C GLY A 73 24.69 7.45 3.31
N VAL A 74 25.49 8.07 2.44
CA VAL A 74 26.73 7.46 1.93
C VAL A 74 27.92 8.20 2.55
N VAL A 75 28.68 7.51 3.42
CA VAL A 75 29.85 8.06 4.10
C VAL A 75 31.09 7.27 3.72
N PHE A 76 32.12 7.96 3.20
CA PHE A 76 33.39 7.37 2.81
C PHE A 76 34.50 7.72 3.81
N ARG A 77 35.29 6.72 4.21
CA ARG A 77 36.54 6.93 4.97
C ARG A 77 37.60 5.96 4.49
N LYS A 78 38.77 6.46 4.05
CA LYS A 78 39.90 5.61 3.60
C LYS A 78 39.48 4.52 2.59
N LYS A 79 38.67 4.88 1.59
CA LYS A 79 38.09 3.97 0.59
C LYS A 79 37.17 2.86 1.16
N GLN A 80 36.63 3.05 2.36
CA GLN A 80 35.61 2.19 2.97
C GLN A 80 34.28 2.94 3.07
N ILE A 81 33.17 2.21 3.03
CA ILE A 81 31.79 2.73 3.14
C ILE A 81 31.24 2.37 4.53
N LEU A 82 30.56 3.31 5.19
CA LEU A 82 29.87 3.08 6.46
C LEU A 82 28.61 2.23 6.26
N LEU A 83 28.48 1.15 7.03
CA LEU A 83 27.27 0.34 7.16
C LEU A 83 26.80 0.37 8.62
N VAL A 84 25.50 0.20 8.85
CA VAL A 84 24.87 0.17 10.18
C VAL A 84 23.97 -1.07 10.25
N ASN A 85 24.01 -1.80 11.37
CA ASN A 85 23.15 -2.96 11.67
C ASN A 85 22.02 -2.56 12.61
#